data_AF-A0A2P7S9V6-F1
#
_entry.id   AF-A0A2P7S9V6-F1
#
_cell.length_a   1.000
_cell.length_b   1.000
_cell.length_c   1.000
_cell.angle_alpha   90.00
_cell.angle_beta   90.00
_cell.angle_gamma   90.00
#
_symmetry.space_group_name_H-M   'P 1'
#
loop_
_entity.id
_entity.type
_entity.pdbx_description
1 polymer ?
#
loop_
_entity_poly.entity_id
_entity_poly.type
_entity_poly.pdbx_seq_one_letter_code
_entity_poly.pdbx_strand_id
1 'polypeptide(L)'
;MNLLDNDRFAHAAIVAAGNHKEPFLPARMASIWSGIEALLGLDHELRHRISYLVAILLGTDRADQEARLSRTKKLYDLRSKCVHGAGLKESEGEAALVESLDLLCDLTLHFARRGRLLSLAEQNGFF
;
A
#
# COMPACT_ATOMS: atom_id res chain seq x y z
N MET A 1 16.48 -6.44 -16.82
CA MET A 1 15.07 -6.85 -16.64
C MET A 1 14.28 -5.60 -16.31
N ASN A 2 13.25 -5.25 -17.09
CA ASN A 2 12.44 -4.07 -16.83
C ASN A 2 11.48 -4.38 -15.68
N LEU A 3 11.30 -3.45 -14.74
CA LEU A 3 10.39 -3.64 -13.61
C LEU A 3 8.92 -3.79 -14.07
N LEU A 4 8.58 -3.19 -15.21
CA LEU A 4 7.26 -3.33 -15.83
C LEU A 4 6.97 -4.73 -16.38
N ASP A 5 8.01 -5.57 -16.58
CA ASP A 5 7.83 -6.97 -16.97
C ASP A 5 7.45 -7.86 -15.76
N ASN A 6 7.48 -7.31 -14.54
CA ASN A 6 7.06 -8.01 -13.33
C ASN A 6 5.58 -7.73 -13.04
N ASP A 7 4.75 -8.77 -13.07
CA ASP A 7 3.30 -8.67 -12.88
C ASP A 7 2.89 -7.89 -11.62
N ARG A 8 3.61 -8.06 -10.51
CA ARG A 8 3.32 -7.40 -9.24
C ARG A 8 3.56 -5.89 -9.34
N PHE A 9 4.66 -5.48 -9.96
CA PHE A 9 4.96 -4.07 -10.16
C PHE A 9 4.04 -3.44 -11.22
N ALA A 10 3.80 -4.14 -12.33
CA ALA A 10 2.89 -3.71 -13.39
C ALA A 10 1.47 -3.47 -12.85
N HIS A 11 0.96 -4.39 -12.02
CA HIS A 11 -0.33 -4.25 -11.34
C HIS A 11 -0.41 -2.97 -10.51
N ALA A 12 0.59 -2.75 -9.66
CA ALA A 12 0.66 -1.55 -8.82
C ALA A 12 0.69 -0.25 -9.64
N ALA A 13 1.47 -0.22 -10.72
CA ALA A 13 1.55 0.94 -11.62
C ALA A 13 0.23 1.21 -12.35
N ILE A 14 -0.45 0.16 -12.84
CA ILE A 14 -1.75 0.28 -13.51
C ILE A 14 -2.81 0.80 -12.54
N VAL A 15 -2.86 0.27 -11.32
CA VAL A 15 -3.78 0.74 -10.27
C VAL A 15 -3.52 2.21 -9.94
N ALA A 16 -2.26 2.59 -9.70
CA ALA A 16 -1.91 3.98 -9.41
C ALA A 16 -2.39 4.94 -10.51
N ALA A 17 -2.18 4.59 -11.78
CA ALA A 17 -2.59 5.41 -12.91
C ALA A 17 -4.11 5.37 -13.20
N GLY A 18 -4.78 4.25 -12.92
CA GLY A 18 -6.13 3.95 -13.41
C GLY A 18 -7.25 4.04 -12.37
N ASN A 19 -6.96 4.09 -11.07
CA ASN A 19 -7.96 3.97 -10.00
C ASN A 19 -9.10 5.01 -10.05
N HIS A 20 -8.88 6.16 -10.70
CA HIS A 20 -9.87 7.24 -10.83
C HIS A 20 -11.05 6.87 -11.74
N LYS A 21 -10.92 5.81 -12.54
CA LYS A 21 -11.97 5.34 -13.47
C LYS A 21 -13.07 4.54 -12.79
N GLU A 22 -12.78 3.97 -11.62
CA GLU A 22 -13.74 3.21 -10.83
C GLU A 22 -14.53 4.19 -9.94
N PRO A 23 -15.86 4.34 -10.10
CA PRO A 23 -16.64 5.28 -9.28
C PRO A 23 -16.96 4.75 -7.87
N PHE A 24 -16.94 3.43 -7.65
CA PHE A 24 -17.34 2.84 -6.38
C PHE A 24 -16.20 2.82 -5.36
N LEU A 25 -16.29 3.67 -4.33
CA LEU A 25 -15.24 3.90 -3.34
C LEU A 25 -14.64 2.61 -2.73
N PRO A 26 -15.44 1.61 -2.28
CA PRO A 26 -14.89 0.35 -1.76
C PRO A 26 -14.07 -0.43 -2.79
N ALA A 27 -14.50 -0.46 -4.05
CA ALA A 27 -13.75 -1.13 -5.12
C ALA A 27 -12.44 -0.39 -5.42
N ARG A 28 -12.46 0.95 -5.45
CA ARG A 28 -11.24 1.76 -5.59
C ARG A 28 -10.26 1.49 -4.45
N MET A 29 -10.74 1.52 -3.21
CA MET A 29 -9.95 1.25 -2.02
C MET A 29 -9.33 -0.15 -2.06
N ALA A 30 -10.12 -1.17 -2.43
CA ALA A 30 -9.64 -2.54 -2.59
C ALA A 30 -8.54 -2.63 -3.66
N SER A 31 -8.73 -1.95 -4.81
CA SER A 31 -7.73 -1.97 -5.89
C SER A 31 -6.39 -1.34 -5.47
N ILE A 32 -6.40 -0.17 -4.81
CA ILE A 32 -5.20 0.49 -4.28
C ILE A 32 -4.43 -0.43 -3.34
N TRP A 33 -5.13 -1.04 -2.38
CA TRP A 33 -4.49 -1.91 -1.41
C TRP A 33 -3.99 -3.23 -2.02
N SER A 34 -4.65 -3.75 -3.04
CA SER A 34 -4.11 -4.88 -3.82
C SER A 34 -2.80 -4.52 -4.52
N GLY A 35 -2.63 -3.26 -4.97
CA GLY A 35 -1.37 -2.77 -5.52
C GLY A 35 -0.26 -2.69 -4.45
N ILE A 36 -0.58 -2.19 -3.26
CA ILE A 36 0.36 -2.14 -2.12
C ILE A 36 0.81 -3.55 -1.72
N GLU A 37 -0.16 -4.46 -1.57
CA GLU A 37 0.10 -5.87 -1.26
C GLU A 37 0.95 -6.54 -2.34
N ALA A 38 0.68 -6.27 -3.63
CA ALA A 38 1.50 -6.77 -4.73
C ALA A 38 2.94 -6.24 -4.65
N LEU A 39 3.18 -4.96 -4.37
CA LEU A 39 4.54 -4.44 -4.24
C LEU A 39 5.31 -5.11 -3.09
N LEU A 40 4.64 -5.35 -1.97
CA LEU A 40 5.27 -5.91 -0.78
C LEU A 40 5.36 -7.44 -0.80
N GLY A 41 4.48 -8.13 -1.52
CA GLY A 41 4.48 -9.59 -1.67
C GLY A 41 4.01 -10.30 -0.43
N LEU A 42 2.89 -9.83 0.11
CA LEU A 42 2.33 -10.29 1.37
C LEU A 42 0.95 -10.89 1.16
N ASP A 43 0.74 -12.09 1.73
CA ASP A 43 -0.51 -12.84 1.57
C ASP A 43 -1.23 -13.07 2.92
N HIS A 44 -0.54 -12.84 4.04
CA HIS A 44 -1.04 -13.05 5.41
C HIS A 44 -0.54 -11.97 6.38
N GLU A 45 -1.25 -11.79 7.50
CA GLU A 45 -0.92 -10.81 8.57
C GLU A 45 -0.70 -9.37 8.07
N LEU A 46 -1.48 -9.01 7.06
CA LEU A 46 -1.27 -7.83 6.22
C LEU A 46 -1.14 -6.53 7.02
N ARG A 47 -2.00 -6.28 8.02
CA ARG A 47 -1.96 -5.04 8.81
C ARG A 47 -0.59 -4.77 9.44
N HIS A 48 -0.02 -5.76 10.12
CA HIS A 48 1.25 -5.60 10.84
C HIS A 48 2.43 -5.60 9.87
N ARG A 49 2.45 -6.56 8.93
CA ARG A 49 3.56 -6.71 7.98
C ARG A 49 3.65 -5.53 7.01
N ILE A 50 2.53 -5.08 6.45
CA ILE A 50 2.50 -3.91 5.56
C ILE A 50 3.00 -2.68 6.31
N SER A 51 2.44 -2.42 7.49
CA SER A 51 2.80 -1.21 8.26
C SER A 51 4.27 -1.18 8.64
N TYR A 52 4.84 -2.33 9.00
CA TYR A 52 6.26 -2.44 9.34
C TYR A 52 7.15 -2.23 8.11
N LEU A 53 6.87 -2.91 6.99
CA LEU A 53 7.64 -2.74 5.76
C LEU A 53 7.57 -1.29 5.25
N VAL A 54 6.39 -0.65 5.30
CA VAL A 54 6.24 0.75 4.94
C VAL A 54 7.13 1.65 5.80
N ALA A 55 7.16 1.42 7.12
CA ALA A 55 8.02 2.17 8.02
C ALA A 55 9.50 2.00 7.65
N ILE A 56 9.97 0.76 7.46
CA ILE A 56 11.39 0.49 7.15
C ILE A 56 11.80 1.00 5.76
N LEU A 57 10.94 0.86 4.75
CA LEU A 57 11.28 1.19 3.37
C LEU A 57 11.23 2.68 3.06
N LEU A 58 10.29 3.40 3.68
CA LEU A 58 10.05 4.82 3.40
C LEU A 58 10.51 5.74 4.53
N GLY A 59 10.81 5.20 5.71
CA GLY A 59 11.23 5.97 6.88
C GLY A 59 12.65 6.54 6.74
N THR A 60 12.82 7.82 7.05
CA THR A 60 14.15 8.48 6.99
C THR A 60 14.94 8.37 8.29
N ASP A 61 14.26 8.24 9.42
CA ASP A 61 14.83 8.07 10.76
C ASP A 61 13.83 7.33 11.66
N ARG A 62 14.21 7.09 12.92
CA ARG A 62 13.39 6.33 13.86
C ARG A 62 12.03 6.98 14.15
N ALA A 63 11.98 8.30 14.29
CA ALA A 63 10.72 8.98 14.60
C ALA A 63 9.77 8.92 13.39
N ASP A 64 10.30 9.10 12.18
CA ASP A 64 9.53 8.94 10.94
C ASP A 64 9.06 7.49 10.74
N GLN A 65 9.90 6.50 11.05
CA GLN A 65 9.51 5.08 11.04
C GLN A 65 8.33 4.80 11.98
N GLU A 66 8.37 5.29 13.21
CA GLU A 66 7.29 5.13 14.19
C GLU A 66 5.99 5.82 13.72
N ALA A 67 6.10 7.03 13.14
CA ALA A 67 4.96 7.75 12.57
C ALA A 67 4.34 7.00 11.38
N ARG A 68 5.15 6.53 10.44
CA ARG A 68 4.71 5.74 9.28
C ARG A 68 4.05 4.43 9.69
N LEU A 69 4.62 3.73 10.67
CA LEU A 69 4.03 2.50 11.23
C LEU A 69 2.62 2.77 11.75
N SER A 70 2.46 3.80 12.58
CA SER A 70 1.16 4.17 13.17
C SER A 70 0.15 4.59 12.12
N ARG A 71 0.56 5.46 11.18
CA ARG A 71 -0.29 5.96 10.09
C ARG A 71 -0.76 4.83 9.18
N THR A 72 0.13 3.92 8.80
CA THR A 72 -0.21 2.79 7.91
C THR A 72 -1.19 1.82 8.57
N LYS A 73 -1.04 1.55 9.88
CA LYS A 73 -2.02 0.74 10.63
C LYS A 73 -3.41 1.37 10.59
N LYS A 74 -3.48 2.69 10.81
CA LYS A 74 -4.75 3.44 10.74
C LYS A 74 -5.36 3.37 9.35
N LEU A 75 -4.58 3.57 8.29
CA LEU A 75 -5.07 3.48 6.91
C LEU A 75 -5.58 2.06 6.58
N TYR A 76 -4.88 1.02 7.04
CA TYR A 76 -5.33 -0.37 6.86
C TYR A 76 -6.69 -0.62 7.55
N ASP A 77 -6.87 -0.09 8.77
CA ASP A 77 -8.13 -0.21 9.50
C ASP A 77 -9.27 0.52 8.79
N LEU A 78 -9.01 1.71 8.24
CA LEU A 78 -9.98 2.46 7.44
C LEU A 78 -10.33 1.74 6.14
N ARG A 79 -9.34 1.19 5.45
CA ARG A 79 -9.57 0.33 4.27
C ARG A 79 -10.47 -0.84 4.63
N SER A 80 -10.15 -1.57 5.70
CA SER A 80 -10.93 -2.73 6.14
C SER A 80 -12.39 -2.36 6.35
N LYS A 81 -12.66 -1.27 7.06
CA LYS A 81 -14.02 -0.76 7.24
C LYS A 81 -14.68 -0.38 5.92
N CYS A 82 -13.98 0.33 5.04
CA CYS A 82 -14.48 0.79 3.76
C CYS A 82 -14.89 -0.39 2.84
N VAL A 83 -14.03 -1.40 2.69
CA VAL A 83 -14.28 -2.53 1.78
C VAL A 83 -15.33 -3.52 2.30
N HIS A 84 -15.53 -3.56 3.61
CA HIS A 84 -16.53 -4.41 4.26
C HIS A 84 -17.85 -3.67 4.59
N GLY A 85 -18.02 -2.43 4.10
CA GLY A 85 -19.25 -1.67 4.27
C GLY A 85 -19.52 -1.19 5.71
N ALA A 86 -18.50 -1.17 6.56
CA ALA A 86 -18.64 -0.77 7.95
C ALA A 86 -18.67 0.77 8.07
N GLY A 87 -19.88 1.35 7.96
CA GLY A 87 -20.30 2.63 8.56
C GLY A 87 -19.34 3.83 8.51
N LEU A 88 -18.44 3.90 7.54
CA LEU A 88 -17.47 4.97 7.42
C LEU A 88 -18.18 6.22 6.90
N LYS A 89 -17.87 7.39 7.47
CA LYS A 89 -18.35 8.65 6.89
C LYS A 89 -17.74 8.81 5.51
N GLU A 90 -18.50 9.34 4.57
CA GLU A 90 -18.05 9.54 3.18
C GLU A 90 -16.74 10.33 3.11
N SER A 91 -16.66 11.46 3.82
CA SER A 91 -15.45 12.29 3.88
C SER A 91 -14.23 11.59 4.51
N GLU A 92 -14.45 10.69 5.46
CA GLU A 92 -13.39 9.87 6.05
C GLU A 92 -12.88 8.83 5.03
N GLY A 93 -13.79 8.29 4.22
CA GLY A 93 -13.47 7.31 3.19
C GLY A 93 -12.70 7.90 2.03
N GLU A 94 -13.09 9.10 1.59
CA GLU A 94 -12.37 9.86 0.57
C GLU A 94 -10.96 10.26 1.05
N ALA A 95 -10.83 10.77 2.28
CA ALA A 95 -9.52 11.09 2.84
C ALA A 95 -8.62 9.85 2.92
N ALA A 96 -9.16 8.72 3.41
CA ALA A 96 -8.44 7.46 3.47
C ALA A 96 -8.03 6.95 2.09
N LEU A 97 -8.86 7.17 1.07
CA LEU A 97 -8.57 6.78 -0.32
C LEU A 97 -7.38 7.56 -0.86
N VAL A 98 -7.38 8.88 -0.69
CA VAL A 98 -6.29 9.76 -1.14
C VAL A 98 -4.99 9.37 -0.44
N GLU A 99 -5.02 9.24 0.89
CA GLU A 99 -3.83 8.85 1.65
C GLU A 99 -3.32 7.44 1.28
N SER A 100 -4.22 6.50 0.94
CA SER A 100 -3.83 5.17 0.48
C SER A 100 -3.20 5.22 -0.92
N LEU A 101 -3.71 6.08 -1.81
CA LEU A 101 -3.14 6.28 -3.14
C LEU A 101 -1.75 6.93 -3.05
N ASP A 102 -1.56 7.91 -2.18
CA ASP A 102 -0.26 8.53 -1.93
C ASP A 102 0.76 7.47 -1.47
N LEU A 103 0.36 6.59 -0.55
CA LEU A 103 1.21 5.49 -0.11
C LEU A 103 1.57 4.51 -1.24
N LEU A 104 0.62 4.16 -2.10
CA LEU A 104 0.87 3.33 -3.28
C LEU A 104 1.86 4.01 -4.23
N CYS A 105 1.71 5.30 -4.48
CA CYS A 105 2.61 6.10 -5.31
C CYS A 105 4.03 6.14 -4.72
N ASP A 106 4.15 6.41 -3.42
CA ASP A 106 5.43 6.42 -2.71
C ASP A 106 6.17 5.08 -2.82
N LEU A 107 5.45 3.96 -2.59
CA LEU A 107 6.02 2.61 -2.72
C LEU A 107 6.40 2.30 -4.18
N THR A 108 5.55 2.67 -5.14
CA THR A 108 5.81 2.46 -6.57
C THR A 108 7.09 3.21 -6.98
N LEU A 109 7.22 4.48 -6.57
CA LEU A 109 8.42 5.28 -6.83
C LEU A 109 9.66 4.75 -6.11
N HIS A 110 9.51 4.29 -4.86
CA HIS A 110 10.60 3.64 -4.13
C HIS A 110 11.14 2.42 -4.90
N PHE A 111 10.25 1.51 -5.32
CA PHE A 111 10.66 0.31 -6.04
C PHE A 111 11.17 0.61 -7.46
N ALA A 112 10.60 1.61 -8.14
CA ALA A 112 11.11 2.08 -9.43
C ALA A 112 12.56 2.59 -9.32
N ARG A 113 12.85 3.42 -8.30
CA ARG A 113 14.21 3.92 -8.02
C ARG A 113 15.18 2.81 -7.61
N ARG A 114 14.68 1.85 -6.82
CA ARG A 114 15.45 0.70 -6.36
C ARG A 114 15.78 -0.30 -7.48
N GLY A 115 14.94 -0.38 -8.51
CA GLY A 115 15.11 -1.27 -9.66
C GLY A 115 14.81 -2.75 -9.40
N ARG A 116 14.29 -3.11 -8.21
CA ARG A 116 13.84 -4.47 -7.87
C ARG A 116 12.83 -4.45 -6.73
N LEU A 117 11.93 -5.44 -6.70
CA LEU A 117 11.06 -5.72 -5.56
C LEU A 117 11.82 -6.40 -4.41
N LEU A 118 11.14 -6.59 -3.28
CA LEU A 118 11.66 -7.36 -2.14
C LEU A 118 11.86 -8.83 -2.54
N SER A 119 13.01 -9.39 -2.18
CA SER A 119 13.23 -10.84 -2.19
C SER A 119 12.42 -11.52 -1.07
N LEU A 120 12.26 -12.84 -1.15
CA LEU A 120 11.57 -13.61 -0.10
C LEU A 120 12.27 -13.45 1.27
N ALA A 121 13.60 -13.37 1.29
CA ALA A 121 14.37 -13.13 2.50
C ALA A 121 14.08 -11.74 3.10
N GLU A 122 13.89 -10.71 2.27
CA GLU A 122 13.51 -9.38 2.74
C GLU A 122 12.02 -9.30 3.12
N GLN A 123 11.15 -10.15 2.57
CA GLN A 123 9.75 -10.22 2.97
C GLN A 123 9.59 -10.90 4.35
N ASN A 124 10.45 -11.87 4.65
CA ASN A 124 10.37 -12.71 5.85
C ASN A 124 11.35 -12.31 6.95
N GLY A 125 12.51 -11.74 6.62
CA GLY A 125 13.60 -11.43 7.56
C GLY A 125 13.30 -10.30 8.54
N PHE A 126 12.07 -9.81 8.56
CA PHE A 126 11.58 -8.83 9.51
C PHE A 126 10.61 -9.43 10.55
N PHE A 127 10.46 -10.77 10.56
CA PHE A 127 9.67 -11.56 11.50
C PHE A 127 10.37 -12.86 11.90
#